data_AF-A0A7S2B3S0-F1
#
_entry.id   AF-A0A7S2B3S0-F1
#
_cell.length_a   1.000
_cell.length_b   1.000
_cell.length_c   1.000
_cell.angle_alpha   90.00
_cell.angle_beta   90.00
_cell.angle_gamma   90.00
#
_symmetry.space_group_name_H-M   'P 1'
#
loop_
_entity.id
_entity.type
_entity.pdbx_description
1 polymer ?
#
loop_
_entity_poly.entity_id
_entity_poly.type
_entity_poly.pdbx_seq_one_letter_code
_entity_poly.pdbx_strand_id
1 'polypeptide(L)'
;LALHGKELFGNVFRSMFTVFRCFTDGCVSVDGTPLIPYFFNTYGAWSVMIYMIVILFVIFGLFNLIMAIFVESTIDNAKRDDARRCEARTAEHLHVARKLQEVIVM
;
A
#
# COMPACT_ATOMS: atom_id res chain seq x y z
N LEU A 1 -30.36 -1.58 8.08
CA LEU A 1 -29.85 -2.19 6.83
C LEU A 1 -30.95 -2.57 5.83
N ALA A 2 -32.18 -2.89 6.24
CA ALA A 2 -33.26 -3.28 5.32
C ALA A 2 -33.62 -2.19 4.28
N LEU A 3 -33.47 -0.90 4.60
CA LEU A 3 -33.71 0.19 3.64
C LEU A 3 -32.53 0.43 2.67
N HIS A 4 -31.29 0.45 3.19
CA HIS A 4 -30.08 0.81 2.42
C HIS A 4 -29.30 -0.38 1.85
N GLY A 5 -29.74 -1.62 2.10
CA GLY A 5 -29.04 -2.82 1.64
C GLY A 5 -28.79 -2.87 0.12
N LYS A 6 -29.71 -2.32 -0.69
CA LYS A 6 -29.54 -2.21 -2.15
C LYS A 6 -28.50 -1.17 -2.56
N GLU A 7 -28.31 -0.11 -1.77
CA GLU A 7 -27.30 0.90 -2.09
C GLU A 7 -25.88 0.42 -1.80
N LEU A 8 -25.71 -0.35 -0.72
CA LEU A 8 -24.42 -0.93 -0.34
C LEU A 8 -24.11 -2.24 -1.09
N PHE A 9 -25.09 -3.11 -1.29
CA PHE A 9 -24.89 -4.48 -1.79
C PHE A 9 -25.74 -4.84 -3.01
N GLY A 10 -26.32 -3.86 -3.70
CA GLY A 10 -27.24 -4.11 -4.84
C GLY A 10 -26.55 -4.60 -6.12
N ASN A 11 -25.23 -4.47 -6.23
CA ASN A 11 -24.45 -5.07 -7.32
C ASN A 11 -23.04 -5.43 -6.84
N VAL A 12 -22.32 -6.22 -7.63
CA VAL A 12 -20.98 -6.72 -7.25
C VAL A 12 -20.01 -5.58 -6.97
N PHE A 13 -19.98 -4.55 -7.83
CA PHE A 13 -19.05 -3.43 -7.68
C PHE A 13 -19.29 -2.63 -6.38
N ARG A 14 -20.55 -2.37 -6.03
CA ARG A 14 -20.95 -1.70 -4.78
C ARG A 14 -20.60 -2.54 -3.57
N SER A 15 -20.83 -3.86 -3.63
CA SER A 15 -20.43 -4.78 -2.58
C SER A 15 -18.92 -4.77 -2.37
N MET A 16 -18.13 -4.85 -3.46
CA MET A 16 -16.68 -4.77 -3.40
C MET A 16 -16.19 -3.44 -2.82
N PHE A 17 -16.77 -2.32 -3.24
CA PHE A 17 -16.44 -1.00 -2.71
C PHE A 17 -16.76 -0.88 -1.21
N THR A 18 -17.92 -1.39 -0.79
CA THR A 18 -18.32 -1.41 0.62
C THR A 18 -17.34 -2.24 1.46
N VAL A 19 -16.97 -3.43 0.98
CA VAL A 19 -15.99 -4.29 1.66
C VAL A 19 -14.61 -3.63 1.73
N PHE A 20 -14.15 -3.03 0.62
CA PHE A 20 -12.89 -2.28 0.59
C PHE A 20 -12.89 -1.16 1.65
N ARG A 21 -13.94 -0.34 1.69
CA ARG A 21 -14.08 0.75 2.67
C ARG A 21 -14.08 0.23 4.11
N CYS A 22 -14.74 -0.90 4.36
CA CYS A 22 -14.73 -1.55 5.68
C CYS A 22 -13.32 -1.97 6.12
N PHE A 23 -12.41 -2.31 5.19
CA PHE A 23 -11.04 -2.71 5.51
C PHE A 23 -10.06 -1.55 5.64
N THR A 24 -10.30 -0.41 4.98
CA THR A 24 -9.33 0.70 4.93
C THR A 24 -9.67 1.86 5.86
N ASP A 25 -10.96 2.13 6.11
CA ASP A 25 -11.41 3.35 6.78
C ASP A 25 -12.46 3.02 7.85
N GLY A 26 -13.65 2.60 7.44
CA GLY A 26 -14.74 2.37 8.37
C GLY A 26 -15.94 1.66 7.76
N CYS A 27 -16.55 0.78 8.57
CA CYS A 27 -17.68 -0.05 8.17
C CYS A 27 -19.00 0.53 8.71
N VAL A 28 -19.47 1.63 8.09
CA VAL A 28 -20.74 2.29 8.43
C VAL A 28 -21.69 2.37 7.22
N SER A 29 -22.99 2.41 7.49
CA SER A 29 -24.06 2.57 6.50
C SER A 29 -24.14 4.02 6.03
N VAL A 30 -24.96 4.29 5.02
CA VAL A 30 -25.25 5.65 4.51
C VAL A 30 -25.79 6.56 5.62
N ASP A 31 -26.62 6.02 6.52
CA ASP A 31 -27.17 6.73 7.68
C ASP A 31 -26.20 6.81 8.88
N GLY A 32 -24.95 6.36 8.73
CA GLY A 32 -23.98 6.29 9.83
C GLY A 32 -24.17 5.11 10.78
N THR A 33 -25.16 4.23 10.56
CA THR A 33 -25.32 3.02 11.38
C THR A 33 -24.10 2.09 11.21
N PRO A 34 -23.46 1.63 12.30
CA PRO A 34 -22.30 0.73 12.18
C PRO A 34 -22.74 -0.66 11.69
N LEU A 35 -22.07 -1.18 10.65
CA LEU A 35 -22.43 -2.45 10.01
C LEU A 35 -22.10 -3.67 10.89
N ILE A 36 -20.97 -3.63 11.61
CA ILE A 36 -20.50 -4.78 12.38
C ILE A 36 -21.44 -5.12 13.54
N PRO A 37 -21.88 -4.17 14.40
CA PRO A 37 -22.89 -4.44 15.41
C PRO A 37 -24.23 -4.86 14.82
N TYR A 38 -24.59 -4.34 13.63
CA TYR A 38 -25.80 -4.77 12.94
C TYR A 38 -25.72 -6.25 12.51
N PHE A 39 -24.58 -6.67 11.97
CA PHE A 39 -24.35 -8.07 11.60
C PHE A 39 -24.28 -8.98 12.81
N PHE A 40 -23.68 -8.52 13.92
CA PHE A 40 -23.69 -9.26 15.19
C PHE A 40 -25.11 -9.56 15.67
N ASN A 41 -26.00 -8.57 15.65
CA ASN A 41 -27.38 -8.74 16.08
C ASN A 41 -28.23 -9.58 15.12
N THR A 42 -27.89 -9.58 13.82
CA THR A 42 -28.68 -10.27 12.78
C THR A 42 -28.23 -11.72 12.53
N TYR A 43 -26.91 -11.94 12.49
CA TYR A 43 -26.27 -13.22 12.13
C TYR A 43 -25.47 -13.84 13.28
N GLY A 44 -25.44 -13.18 14.44
CA GLY A 44 -24.73 -13.67 15.63
C GLY A 44 -23.23 -13.43 15.59
N ALA A 45 -22.57 -13.89 16.66
CA ALA A 45 -21.14 -13.67 16.92
C ALA A 45 -20.20 -14.25 15.84
N TRP A 46 -20.62 -15.33 15.17
CA TRP A 46 -19.81 -15.98 14.14
C TRP A 46 -19.46 -15.05 12.97
N SER A 47 -20.42 -14.21 12.55
CA SER A 47 -20.22 -13.24 11.48
C SER A 47 -19.11 -12.23 11.80
N VAL A 48 -19.06 -11.77 13.05
CA VAL A 48 -18.03 -10.85 13.54
C VAL A 48 -16.69 -11.55 13.66
N MET A 49 -16.66 -12.80 14.13
CA MET A 49 -15.41 -13.56 14.23
C MET A 49 -14.74 -13.76 12.86
N ILE A 50 -15.50 -14.10 11.82
CA ILE A 50 -14.98 -14.20 10.46
C ILE A 50 -14.42 -12.84 10.00
N TYR A 51 -15.19 -11.76 10.20
CA TYR A 51 -14.75 -10.41 9.85
C TYR A 51 -13.44 -10.03 10.55
N MET A 52 -13.29 -10.36 11.83
CA MET A 52 -12.08 -10.11 12.61
C MET A 52 -10.87 -10.87 12.07
N ILE A 53 -11.03 -12.14 11.66
CA ILE A 53 -9.94 -12.92 11.06
C ILE A 53 -9.51 -12.30 9.73
N VAL A 54 -10.48 -11.94 8.89
CA VAL A 54 -10.19 -11.34 7.58
C VAL A 54 -9.50 -9.99 7.73
N ILE A 55 -9.96 -9.11 8.62
CA ILE A 55 -9.35 -7.80 8.80
C ILE A 55 -7.93 -7.90 9.38
N LEU A 56 -7.69 -8.85 10.30
CA LEU A 56 -6.34 -9.13 10.78
C LEU A 56 -5.43 -9.59 9.64
N PHE A 57 -5.91 -10.50 8.79
CA PHE A 57 -5.13 -10.96 7.62
C PHE A 57 -4.85 -9.83 6.62
N VAL A 58 -5.81 -8.95 6.36
CA VAL A 58 -5.63 -7.82 5.43
C VAL A 58 -4.66 -6.78 5.99
N ILE A 59 -4.83 -6.38 7.25
CA ILE A 59 -3.99 -5.35 7.88
C ILE A 59 -2.57 -5.88 8.10
N PHE A 60 -2.42 -7.05 8.73
CA PHE A 60 -1.11 -7.57 9.08
C PHE A 60 -0.42 -8.33 7.95
N GLY A 61 -1.19 -8.93 7.04
CA GLY A 61 -0.65 -9.70 5.92
C GLY A 61 -0.56 -8.87 4.65
N LEU A 62 -1.71 -8.51 4.08
CA LEU A 62 -1.77 -7.92 2.74
C LEU A 62 -1.11 -6.54 2.67
N PHE A 63 -1.46 -5.60 3.54
CA PHE A 63 -0.90 -4.24 3.47
C PHE A 63 0.59 -4.20 3.80
N ASN A 64 1.03 -5.02 4.77
CA ASN A 64 2.45 -5.13 5.09
C ASN A 64 3.25 -5.78 3.95
N LEU A 65 2.69 -6.79 3.27
CA LEU A 65 3.32 -7.40 2.10
C LEU A 65 3.45 -6.39 0.95
N ILE A 66 2.37 -5.65 0.66
CA ILE A 66 2.39 -4.59 -0.35
C ILE A 66 3.45 -3.53 -0.01
N MET A 67 3.52 -3.10 1.25
CA MET A 67 4.55 -2.16 1.71
C MET A 67 5.96 -2.72 1.53
N ALA A 68 6.19 -4.00 1.87
CA ALA A 68 7.49 -4.64 1.70
C ALA A 68 7.95 -4.61 0.23
N ILE A 69 7.06 -4.89 -0.73
CA ILE A 69 7.35 -4.84 -2.17
C ILE A 69 7.73 -3.42 -2.62
N PHE A 70 7.00 -2.40 -2.13
CA PHE A 70 7.32 -1.00 -2.44
C PHE A 70 8.66 -0.58 -1.85
N VAL A 71 8.96 -0.98 -0.62
CA VAL A 71 10.25 -0.71 0.04
C VAL A 71 11.38 -1.38 -0.71
N GLU A 72 11.22 -2.66 -1.08
CA GLU A 72 12.21 -3.41 -1.85
C GLU A 72 12.48 -2.72 -3.19
N SER A 73 11.43 -2.33 -3.93
CA SER A 73 11.57 -1.58 -5.18
C SER A 73 12.30 -0.25 -5.00
N THR A 74 12.06 0.44 -3.89
CA THR A 74 12.73 1.71 -3.56
C THR A 74 14.21 1.49 -3.26
N ILE A 75 14.54 0.47 -2.47
CA ILE A 75 15.93 0.12 -2.13
C ILE A 75 16.69 -0.30 -3.39
N ASP A 76 16.08 -1.09 -4.27
CA ASP A 76 16.73 -1.55 -5.50
C ASP A 76 17.06 -0.39 -6.45
N ASN A 77 16.16 0.59 -6.54
CA ASN A 77 16.41 1.83 -7.27
C ASN A 77 17.51 2.69 -6.61
N ALA A 78 17.52 2.79 -5.28
CA ALA A 78 18.54 3.53 -4.55
C ALA A 78 19.94 2.92 -4.78
N LYS A 79 20.07 1.58 -4.73
CA LYS A 79 21.32 0.88 -5.02
C LYS A 79 21.82 1.14 -6.44
N ARG A 80 20.93 1.16 -7.42
CA ARG A 80 21.27 1.46 -8.83
C ARG A 80 21.73 2.91 -8.99
N ASP A 81 21.10 3.85 -8.29
CA ASP A 81 21.53 5.25 -8.30
C ASP A 81 22.91 5.41 -7.64
N ASP A 82 23.14 4.76 -6.49
CA ASP A 82 24.44 4.77 -5.81
C ASP A 82 25.57 4.19 -6.68
N ALA A 83 25.32 3.07 -7.37
CA ALA A 83 26.29 2.48 -8.30
C ALA A 83 26.62 3.43 -9.45
N ARG A 84 25.61 4.03 -10.08
CA ARG A 84 25.79 5.03 -11.15
C ARG A 84 26.55 6.26 -10.67
N ARG A 85 26.26 6.75 -9.46
CA ARG A 85 26.98 7.87 -8.85
C ARG A 85 28.43 7.53 -8.58
N CYS A 86 28.72 6.29 -8.15
CA CYS A 86 30.09 5.83 -7.96
C CYS A 86 30.87 5.82 -9.28
N GLU A 87 30.30 5.23 -10.34
CA GLU A 87 30.89 5.22 -11.68
C GLU A 87 31.11 6.62 -12.24
N ALA A 88 30.12 7.50 -12.08
CA ALA A 88 30.22 8.89 -12.50
C ALA A 88 31.36 9.62 -11.76
N ARG A 89 31.49 9.43 -10.44
CA ARG A 89 32.61 10.00 -9.67
C ARG A 89 33.95 9.52 -10.20
N THR A 90 34.10 8.22 -10.46
CA THR A 90 35.36 7.68 -11.01
C THR A 90 35.68 8.29 -12.37
N ALA A 91 34.69 8.42 -13.25
CA ALA A 91 34.86 9.05 -14.56
C ALA A 91 35.25 10.55 -14.44
N GLU A 92 34.59 11.28 -13.53
CA GLU A 92 34.91 12.69 -13.24
C GLU A 92 36.34 12.85 -12.71
N HIS A 93 36.76 12.01 -11.75
CA HIS A 93 38.13 12.04 -11.24
C HIS A 93 39.16 11.80 -12.35
N LEU A 94 38.89 10.86 -13.27
CA LEU A 94 39.75 10.59 -14.42
C LEU A 94 39.78 11.77 -15.40
N HIS A 95 38.63 12.39 -15.65
CA HIS A 95 38.49 13.54 -16.54
C HIS A 95 39.28 14.75 -16.02
N VAL A 96 39.12 15.07 -14.73
CA VAL A 96 39.83 16.16 -14.05
C VAL A 96 41.34 15.91 -14.08
N ALA A 97 41.79 14.68 -13.78
CA ALA A 97 43.22 14.34 -13.83
C ALA A 97 43.83 14.55 -15.23
N ARG A 98 43.13 14.15 -16.30
CA ARG A 98 43.58 14.37 -17.68
C ARG A 98 43.67 15.86 -18.02
N LYS A 99 42.67 16.65 -17.63
CA LYS A 99 42.67 18.11 -17.84
C LYS A 99 43.79 18.82 -17.10
N LEU A 100 44.11 18.39 -15.88
CA LEU A 100 45.24 18.93 -15.12
C LEU A 100 46.58 18.64 -15.81
N GLN A 101 46.76 17.46 -16.41
CA GLN A 101 47.98 17.16 -17.16
C GLN A 101 48.15 18.03 -18.42
N GLU A 102 47.07 18.36 -19.14
CA GLU A 102 47.14 19.27 -20.29
C GLU A 102 47.68 20.66 -19.91
N VAL A 103 47.35 21.16 -18.71
CA VAL A 103 47.76 22.51 -18.26
C VAL A 103 49.22 22.54 -17.78
N ILE A 104 49.75 21.44 -17.25
CA ILE A 104 51.12 21.38 -16.71
C ILE A 104 52.17 21.20 -17.81
N VAL A 105 51.80 20.66 -18.97
CA VAL A 105 52.71 20.35 -20.08
C VAL A 105 52.79 21.50 -21.11
N MET A 106 51.99 22.56 -20.92
CA MET A 106 52.04 23.82 -21.69
C MET A 106 52.98 24.83 -21.03
#